data_AF-A0A918BV26-F1
#
_entry.id   AF-A0A918BV26-F1
#
_cell.length_a   1.000
_cell.length_b   1.000
_cell.length_c   1.000
_cell.angle_alpha   90.00
_cell.angle_beta   90.00
_cell.angle_gamma   90.00
#
_symmetry.space_group_name_H-M   'P 1'
#
loop_
_entity.id
_entity.type
_entity.pdbx_description
1 polymer ?
#
loop_
_entity_poly.entity_id
_entity_poly.type
_entity_poly.pdbx_seq_one_letter_code
_entity_poly.pdbx_strand_id
1 'polypeptide(L)'
;MVADALSRRYALLSILDTKLLGFEYIKDLYAQDHDFGDVFNACENVAFGKFYRHNGFLFRENKLCVPICSLRELLMREAHGGGLMGHFGVAKTLGILHDHFFWPHMKRDVERICEKCITCKQAKSKLKPHGLYTPLPIPSEP
;
A
#
# COMPACT_ATOMS: atom_id res chain seq x y z
N MET A 1 22.89 -3.46 19.44
CA MET A 1 21.94 -4.45 18.88
C MET A 1 21.27 -3.81 17.66
N VAL A 2 21.87 -3.89 16.47
CA VAL A 2 21.41 -3.18 15.23
C VAL A 2 21.29 -4.16 14.04
N ALA A 3 21.03 -5.44 14.31
CA ALA A 3 20.85 -6.47 13.26
C ALA A 3 19.42 -6.50 12.67
N ASP A 4 18.48 -5.86 13.35
CA ASP A 4 17.06 -6.11 13.18
C ASP A 4 16.46 -5.43 11.92
N ALA A 5 16.83 -4.19 11.61
CA ALA A 5 16.28 -3.47 10.45
C ALA A 5 16.83 -3.97 9.10
N LEU A 6 18.07 -4.48 9.06
CA LEU A 6 18.67 -5.03 7.84
C LEU A 6 18.11 -6.42 7.53
N SER A 7 17.95 -7.28 8.55
CA SER A 7 17.37 -8.62 8.41
C SER A 7 15.92 -8.58 7.90
N ARG A 8 15.08 -7.68 8.43
CA ARG A 8 13.70 -7.50 7.97
C ARG A 8 13.61 -7.05 6.51
N ARG A 9 14.54 -6.21 6.05
CA ARG A 9 14.63 -5.79 4.64
C ARG A 9 14.94 -6.96 3.71
N TYR A 10 15.90 -7.81 4.08
CA TYR A 10 16.20 -9.01 3.30
C TYR A 10 15.01 -9.96 3.23
N ALA A 11 14.36 -10.22 4.37
CA ALA A 11 13.17 -11.08 4.41
C ALA A 11 12.05 -10.55 3.49
N LEU A 12 11.77 -9.24 3.52
CA LEU A 12 10.79 -8.62 2.64
C LEU A 12 11.14 -8.82 1.16
N LEU A 13 12.37 -8.51 0.75
CA LEU A 13 12.80 -8.68 -0.64
C LEU A 13 12.71 -10.13 -1.10
N SER A 14 13.17 -11.08 -0.29
CA SER A 14 13.06 -12.51 -0.60
C SER A 14 11.61 -12.97 -0.73
N ILE A 15 10.71 -12.46 0.13
CA ILE A 15 9.28 -12.78 0.04
C ILE A 15 8.68 -12.19 -1.24
N LEU A 16 9.03 -10.96 -1.60
CA LEU A 16 8.52 -10.32 -2.82
C LEU A 16 9.03 -11.06 -4.06
N ASP A 17 10.31 -11.37 -4.13
CA ASP A 17 10.92 -12.11 -5.23
C ASP A 17 10.28 -13.50 -5.41
N THR A 18 10.05 -14.23 -4.32
CA THR A 18 9.43 -15.57 -4.38
C THR A 18 7.93 -15.54 -4.72
N LYS A 19 7.22 -14.47 -4.35
CA LYS A 19 5.77 -14.33 -4.61
C LYS A 19 5.46 -13.65 -5.93
N LEU A 20 6.38 -12.86 -6.46
CA LEU A 20 6.17 -12.00 -7.61
C LEU A 20 7.23 -12.31 -8.65
N LEU A 21 6.84 -13.16 -9.61
CA LEU A 21 7.65 -13.42 -10.80
C LEU A 21 7.99 -12.09 -11.49
N GLY A 22 9.28 -11.84 -11.69
CA GLY A 22 9.76 -10.60 -12.28
C GLY A 22 9.80 -9.41 -11.33
N PHE A 23 9.76 -9.60 -10.01
CA PHE A 23 10.00 -8.51 -9.05
C PHE A 23 11.33 -7.78 -9.31
N GLU A 24 12.36 -8.50 -9.73
CA GLU A 24 13.66 -7.94 -10.11
C GLU A 24 13.54 -6.90 -11.25
N TYR A 25 12.53 -6.99 -12.12
CA TYR A 25 12.29 -6.03 -13.20
C TYR A 25 12.07 -4.60 -12.70
N ILE A 26 11.68 -4.39 -11.43
CA ILE A 26 11.54 -3.03 -10.91
C ILE A 26 12.86 -2.26 -10.92
N LYS A 27 14.00 -2.96 -10.90
CA LYS A 27 15.33 -2.33 -10.95
C LYS A 27 15.54 -1.57 -12.25
N ASP A 28 15.02 -2.10 -13.35
CA ASP A 28 15.16 -1.52 -14.68
C ASP A 28 14.28 -0.28 -14.87
N LEU A 29 13.27 -0.11 -14.01
CA LEU A 29 12.32 1.00 -14.10
C LEU A 29 12.85 2.28 -13.46
N TYR A 30 13.73 2.21 -12.46
CA TYR A 30 14.09 3.38 -11.67
C TYR A 30 14.70 4.51 -12.49
N ALA A 31 15.63 4.22 -13.40
CA ALA A 31 16.41 5.26 -14.10
C ALA A 31 15.55 6.22 -14.93
N GLN A 32 14.36 5.77 -15.37
CA GLN A 32 13.42 6.53 -16.18
C GLN A 32 12.13 6.87 -15.42
N ASP A 33 12.03 6.49 -14.14
CA ASP A 33 10.84 6.69 -13.34
C ASP A 33 10.67 8.17 -13.00
N HIS A 34 9.47 8.71 -13.21
CA HIS A 34 9.20 10.12 -12.95
C HIS A 34 9.30 10.49 -11.46
N ASP A 35 9.00 9.55 -10.55
CA ASP A 35 9.07 9.79 -9.11
C ASP A 35 10.48 9.60 -8.56
N PHE A 36 11.30 8.75 -9.19
CA PHE A 36 12.55 8.26 -8.61
C PHE A 36 13.80 8.36 -9.48
N GLY A 37 13.73 8.67 -10.77
CA GLY A 37 14.87 8.67 -11.69
C GLY A 37 16.02 9.54 -11.22
N ASP A 38 15.74 10.81 -10.91
CA ASP A 38 16.76 11.75 -10.46
C ASP A 38 17.45 11.27 -9.17
N VAL A 39 16.68 10.84 -8.18
CA VAL A 39 17.24 10.38 -6.89
C VAL A 39 17.94 9.03 -7.02
N PHE A 40 17.49 8.16 -7.93
CA PHE A 40 18.14 6.88 -8.19
C PHE A 40 19.52 7.08 -8.81
N ASN A 41 19.62 7.98 -9.79
CA ASN A 41 20.88 8.35 -10.41
C ASN A 41 21.81 9.05 -9.41
N ALA A 42 21.28 9.96 -8.58
CA ALA A 42 22.05 10.60 -7.50
C ALA A 42 22.56 9.62 -6.45
N CYS A 43 21.89 8.48 -6.26
CA CYS A 43 22.25 7.47 -5.27
C CYS A 43 23.25 6.40 -5.78
N GLU A 44 23.88 6.57 -6.94
CA GLU A 44 24.72 5.53 -7.55
C GLU A 44 25.86 5.04 -6.65
N ASN A 45 26.60 5.98 -6.05
CA ASN A 45 27.76 5.66 -5.21
C ASN A 45 27.66 6.23 -3.79
N VAL A 46 26.62 7.02 -3.51
CA VAL A 46 26.42 7.73 -2.23
C VAL A 46 24.95 7.76 -1.85
N ALA A 47 24.64 7.98 -0.57
CA ALA A 47 23.29 8.28 -0.16
C ALA A 47 22.91 9.72 -0.52
N PHE A 48 21.66 9.95 -0.92
CA PHE A 48 21.13 11.29 -1.18
C PHE A 48 19.99 11.60 -0.20
N GLY A 49 20.27 12.42 0.82
CA GLY A 49 19.34 12.71 1.90
C GLY A 49 18.92 11.42 2.64
N LYS A 50 17.64 11.06 2.54
CA LYS A 50 17.09 9.83 3.15
C LYS A 50 17.14 8.62 2.22
N PHE A 51 17.66 8.78 1.00
CA PHE A 51 17.64 7.76 -0.03
C PHE A 51 19.00 7.09 -0.20
N TYR A 52 19.00 5.81 -0.55
CA TYR A 52 20.19 5.05 -0.91
C TYR A 52 19.82 3.84 -1.78
N ARG A 53 20.81 3.34 -2.53
CA ARG A 53 20.68 2.11 -3.31
C ARG A 53 21.23 0.91 -2.55
N HIS A 54 20.55 -0.22 -2.68
CA HIS A 54 21.01 -1.51 -2.16
C HIS A 54 20.56 -2.64 -3.09
N ASN A 55 21.51 -3.44 -3.58
CA ASN A 55 21.26 -4.56 -4.50
C ASN A 55 20.42 -4.18 -5.74
N GLY A 56 20.63 -2.97 -6.27
CA GLY A 56 19.88 -2.44 -7.42
C GLY A 56 18.51 -1.82 -7.08
N PHE A 57 18.06 -1.93 -5.83
CA PHE A 57 16.81 -1.31 -5.37
C PHE A 57 17.04 0.05 -4.73
N LEU A 58 16.07 0.95 -4.85
CA LEU A 58 16.07 2.22 -4.15
C LEU A 58 15.31 2.10 -2.83
N PHE A 59 15.90 2.63 -1.76
CA PHE A 59 15.26 2.73 -0.47
C PHE A 59 15.18 4.19 -0.02
N ARG A 60 14.12 4.50 0.73
CA ARG A 60 14.01 5.71 1.54
C ARG A 60 13.92 5.29 3.00
N GLU A 61 14.91 5.64 3.79
CA GLU A 61 15.09 5.10 5.15
C GLU A 61 15.07 3.56 5.13
N ASN A 62 14.02 2.89 5.62
CA ASN A 62 13.91 1.43 5.59
C ASN A 62 12.81 0.92 4.65
N LYS A 63 12.28 1.78 3.78
CA LYS A 63 11.15 1.47 2.91
C LYS A 63 11.61 1.33 1.47
N LEU A 64 11.15 0.28 0.80
CA LEU A 64 11.39 0.08 -0.62
C LEU A 64 10.63 1.14 -1.41
N CYS A 65 11.35 1.90 -2.24
CA CYS A 65 10.74 2.83 -3.17
C CYS A 65 10.14 2.04 -4.34
N VAL A 66 8.83 2.11 -4.56
CA VAL A 66 8.18 1.35 -5.64
C VAL A 66 7.97 2.26 -6.84
N PRO A 67 8.63 2.06 -7.99
CA PRO A 67 8.44 2.89 -9.18
C PRO A 67 7.00 2.81 -9.70
N ILE A 68 6.66 3.68 -10.65
CA ILE A 68 5.35 3.72 -11.30
C ILE A 68 5.20 2.46 -12.16
N CYS A 69 4.57 1.43 -11.59
CA CYS A 69 4.28 0.18 -12.27
C CYS A 69 3.09 -0.55 -11.64
N SER A 70 2.69 -1.67 -12.26
CA SER A 70 1.58 -2.53 -11.81
C SER A 70 1.75 -3.04 -10.37
N LEU A 71 2.98 -3.09 -9.86
CA LEU A 71 3.26 -3.51 -8.49
C LEU A 71 2.61 -2.60 -7.45
N ARG A 72 2.52 -1.27 -7.69
CA ARG A 72 1.83 -0.36 -6.76
C ARG A 72 0.37 -0.79 -6.59
N GLU A 73 -0.32 -1.09 -7.70
CA GLU A 73 -1.71 -1.54 -7.66
C GLU A 73 -1.86 -2.89 -6.97
N LEU A 74 -0.98 -3.85 -7.26
CA LEU A 74 -0.99 -5.15 -6.62
C LEU A 74 -0.83 -5.04 -5.09
N LEU A 75 0.18 -4.29 -4.64
CA LEU A 75 0.42 -4.06 -3.21
C LEU A 75 -0.80 -3.39 -2.54
N MET A 76 -1.40 -2.39 -3.18
CA MET A 76 -2.60 -1.73 -2.67
C MET A 76 -3.80 -2.67 -2.57
N ARG A 77 -4.01 -3.53 -3.56
CA ARG A 77 -5.11 -4.51 -3.57
C ARG A 77 -4.93 -5.57 -2.48
N GLU A 78 -3.72 -6.10 -2.33
CA GLU A 78 -3.38 -7.06 -1.28
C GLU A 78 -3.53 -6.45 0.12
N ALA A 79 -3.02 -5.23 0.33
CA ALA A 79 -3.17 -4.53 1.60
C ALA A 79 -4.63 -4.13 1.90
N HIS A 80 -5.44 -3.88 0.86
CA HIS A 80 -6.83 -3.51 1.01
C HIS A 80 -7.73 -4.71 1.31
N GLY A 81 -7.58 -5.83 0.60
CA GLY A 81 -8.52 -6.95 0.66
C GLY A 81 -7.92 -8.29 0.24
N GLY A 82 -6.60 -8.47 0.34
CA GLY A 82 -5.94 -9.75 0.09
C GLY A 82 -6.60 -10.85 0.90
N GLY A 83 -6.84 -12.01 0.28
CA GLY A 83 -7.93 -12.98 0.54
C GLY A 83 -8.15 -13.56 1.95
N LEU A 84 -7.40 -13.12 2.96
CA LEU A 84 -7.60 -13.42 4.39
C LEU A 84 -7.96 -12.20 5.24
N MET A 85 -7.73 -10.99 4.73
CA MET A 85 -7.94 -9.73 5.45
C MET A 85 -9.16 -9.03 4.89
N GLY A 86 -10.16 -8.78 5.76
CA GLY A 86 -11.36 -8.06 5.37
C GLY A 86 -11.05 -6.70 4.75
N HIS A 87 -11.89 -6.24 3.82
CA HIS A 87 -11.71 -4.99 3.07
C HIS A 87 -11.45 -3.77 3.98
N PHE A 88 -10.19 -3.37 4.13
CA PHE A 88 -9.78 -2.29 5.01
C PHE A 88 -10.05 -0.91 4.40
N GLY A 89 -10.38 0.05 5.26
CA GLY A 89 -10.45 1.45 4.90
C GLY A 89 -9.07 2.06 4.65
N VAL A 90 -9.07 3.25 4.02
CA VAL A 90 -7.87 3.99 3.58
C VAL A 90 -6.76 4.04 4.62
N ALA A 91 -7.09 4.42 5.87
CA ALA A 91 -6.09 4.61 6.91
C ALA A 91 -5.32 3.32 7.24
N LYS A 92 -6.02 2.18 7.33
CA LYS A 92 -5.39 0.90 7.65
C LYS A 92 -4.62 0.33 6.46
N THR A 93 -5.16 0.43 5.25
CA THR A 93 -4.45 0.06 4.02
C THR A 93 -3.14 0.86 3.89
N LEU A 94 -3.21 2.17 4.10
CA LEU A 94 -2.04 3.06 4.03
C LEU A 94 -1.01 2.71 5.12
N GLY A 95 -1.45 2.40 6.34
CA GLY A 95 -0.58 1.95 7.43
C GLY A 95 0.21 0.70 7.07
N ILE A 96 -0.48 -0.34 6.58
CA ILE A 96 0.15 -1.61 6.14
C ILE A 96 1.20 -1.37 5.07
N LEU A 97 0.90 -0.53 4.08
CA LEU A 97 1.85 -0.21 3.01
C LEU A 97 3.04 0.59 3.52
N HIS A 98 2.82 1.56 4.40
CA HIS A 98 3.87 2.44 4.88
C HIS A 98 4.92 1.76 5.74
N ASP A 99 4.66 0.58 6.29
CA ASP A 99 5.68 -0.16 7.07
C ASP A 99 6.85 -0.60 6.20
N HIS A 100 6.60 -0.86 4.91
CA HIS A 100 7.55 -1.52 4.02
C HIS A 100 7.83 -0.76 2.72
N PHE A 101 6.88 0.05 2.26
CA PHE A 101 6.92 0.66 0.94
C PHE A 101 6.82 2.18 1.00
N PHE A 102 7.32 2.81 -0.05
CA PHE A 102 7.23 4.24 -0.27
C PHE A 102 7.03 4.57 -1.75
N TRP A 103 6.14 5.53 -2.03
CA TRP A 103 6.11 6.28 -3.27
C TRP A 103 5.41 7.63 -3.06
N PRO A 104 5.72 8.65 -3.89
CA PRO A 104 4.99 9.91 -3.86
C PRO A 104 3.49 9.70 -4.06
N HIS A 105 2.67 10.48 -3.35
CA HIS A 105 1.20 10.45 -3.46
C HIS A 105 0.52 9.12 -3.10
N MET A 106 1.18 8.21 -2.37
CA MET A 106 0.62 6.92 -1.92
C MET A 106 -0.79 7.01 -1.31
N LYS A 107 -1.06 8.00 -0.46
CA LYS A 107 -2.39 8.22 0.12
C LYS A 107 -3.48 8.38 -0.96
N ARG A 108 -3.20 9.17 -2.01
CA ARG A 108 -4.14 9.42 -3.11
C ARG A 108 -4.43 8.14 -3.89
N ASP A 109 -3.40 7.33 -4.12
CA ASP A 109 -3.56 6.05 -4.84
C ASP A 109 -4.38 5.05 -4.00
N VAL A 110 -4.11 4.98 -2.69
CA VAL A 110 -4.86 4.13 -1.76
C VAL A 110 -6.33 4.55 -1.69
N GLU A 111 -6.60 5.85 -1.60
CA GLU A 111 -7.96 6.41 -1.65
C GLU A 111 -8.69 5.94 -2.92
N ARG A 112 -8.04 6.06 -4.07
CA ARG A 112 -8.60 5.65 -5.37
C ARG A 112 -8.91 4.15 -5.44
N ILE A 113 -8.04 3.28 -4.91
CA ILE A 113 -8.27 1.84 -4.89
C ILE A 113 -9.42 1.48 -3.93
N CYS A 114 -9.44 2.06 -2.73
CA CYS A 114 -10.50 1.83 -1.77
C CYS A 114 -11.86 2.33 -2.29
N GLU A 115 -11.87 3.48 -2.98
CA GLU A 115 -13.07 4.01 -3.61
C GLU A 115 -13.59 3.08 -4.71
N LYS A 116 -12.72 2.50 -5.54
CA LYS A 116 -13.13 1.59 -6.63
C LYS A 116 -13.60 0.22 -6.16
N CYS A 117 -13.41 -0.14 -4.88
CA CYS A 117 -13.78 -1.45 -4.35
C CYS A 117 -15.31 -1.65 -4.30
N ILE A 118 -15.82 -2.57 -5.13
CA ILE A 118 -17.26 -2.88 -5.21
C ILE A 118 -17.78 -3.44 -3.88
N THR A 119 -17.05 -4.34 -3.23
CA THR A 119 -17.43 -4.92 -1.94
C THR A 119 -17.62 -3.84 -0.87
N CYS A 120 -16.69 -2.89 -0.79
CA CYS A 120 -16.79 -1.75 0.11
C CYS A 120 -17.99 -0.85 -0.22
N LYS A 121 -18.22 -0.56 -1.52
CA LYS A 121 -19.37 0.25 -1.95
C LYS A 121 -20.68 -0.41 -1.56
N GLN A 122 -20.82 -1.71 -1.79
CA GLN A 122 -22.02 -2.48 -1.43
C GLN A 122 -22.23 -2.56 0.08
N ALA A 123 -21.17 -2.77 0.86
CA ALA A 123 -21.28 -2.78 2.32
C ALA A 123 -21.73 -1.41 2.86
N LYS A 124 -21.18 -0.32 2.33
CA LYS A 124 -21.58 1.05 2.72
C LYS A 124 -23.00 1.40 2.28
N SER A 125 -23.47 0.95 1.12
CA SER A 125 -24.83 1.23 0.65
C SER A 125 -25.90 0.50 1.47
N LYS A 126 -25.60 -0.72 1.95
CA LYS A 126 -26.46 -1.49 2.85
C LYS A 126 -26.60 -0.87 4.25
N LEU A 127 -25.69 0.03 4.64
CA LEU A 127 -25.75 0.76 5.92
C LEU A 127 -26.61 2.03 5.85
N LYS A 128 -27.22 2.36 4.70
CA LYS A 128 -28.28 3.35 4.69
C LYS A 128 -29.42 2.82 5.55
N PRO A 129 -29.92 3.57 6.56
CA PRO A 129 -31.03 3.10 7.36
C PRO A 129 -32.20 2.89 6.42
N HIS A 130 -32.60 1.63 6.23
CA HIS A 130 -34.00 1.35 5.93
C HIS A 130 -34.81 2.12 6.97
N GLY A 131 -35.79 2.87 6.47
CA GLY A 131 -36.33 4.06 7.10
C GLY A 131 -36.66 3.95 8.58
N LEU A 132 -36.66 5.11 9.24
CA LEU A 132 -37.25 5.42 10.55
C LEU A 132 -37.94 4.19 11.15
N TYR A 133 -37.32 3.59 12.18
CA TYR A 133 -38.05 2.71 13.07
C TYR A 133 -39.24 3.52 13.60
N THR A 134 -40.42 3.37 12.99
CA THR A 134 -41.66 3.88 13.54
C THR A 134 -41.96 2.99 14.74
N PRO A 135 -41.87 3.50 15.98
CA PRO A 135 -42.35 2.74 17.12
C PRO A 135 -43.81 2.39 16.88
N LEU A 136 -44.18 1.14 17.16
CA LEU A 136 -45.58 0.72 17.13
C LEU A 136 -46.38 1.63 18.08
N PRO A 137 -47.55 2.14 17.67
CA PRO A 137 -48.37 2.97 18.55
C PRO A 137 -48.73 2.16 19.80
N ILE A 138 -48.43 2.73 20.96
CA ILE A 138 -48.77 2.15 22.26
C ILE A 138 -50.31 2.09 22.34
N PRO A 139 -50.93 0.92 22.58
CA PRO A 139 -52.38 0.85 22.73
C PRO A 139 -52.81 1.62 23.97
N SER A 140 -53.63 2.64 23.77
CA SER A 140 -54.32 3.33 24.84
C SER A 140 -55.54 2.49 25.26
N GLU A 141 -55.36 1.75 26.37
CA GLU A 141 -56.40 1.47 27.36
C GLU A 141 -57.47 0.40 27.04
N PRO A 142 -58.19 -0.12 28.07
CA PRO A 142 -58.59 0.49 29.36
C PRO A 142 -57.71 0.18 30.58
#